data_AF-A0A532E3T9-F1
#
_entry.id   AF-A0A532E3T9-F1
#
_cell.length_a   1.000
_cell.length_b   1.000
_cell.length_c   1.000
_cell.angle_alpha   90.00
_cell.angle_beta   90.00
_cell.angle_gamma   90.00
#
_symmetry.space_group_name_H-M   'P 1'
#
loop_
_entity.id
_entity.type
_entity.pdbx_description
1 polymer ?
#
loop_
_entity_poly.entity_id
_entity_poly.type
_entity_poly.pdbx_seq_one_letter_code
_entity_poly.pdbx_strand_id
1 'polypeptide(L)' 'MQYWVKVVFVDNQELLIKDAVSHRLSEDQEFIYLESPREMILVPIKQIKYLSCDAAVFASKKPA' A
#
# COMPACT_ATOMS: atom_id res chain seq x y z
N MET A 1 2.32 -12.41 -5.13
CA MET A 1 3.67 -12.16 -4.61
C MET A 1 3.49 -11.33 -3.35
N GLN A 2 3.94 -11.80 -2.18
CA GLN A 2 3.88 -10.99 -0.95
C GLN A 2 5.02 -9.97 -1.00
N TYR A 3 4.76 -8.74 -0.59
CA TYR A 3 5.75 -7.67 -0.55
C TYR A 3 5.50 -6.77 0.66
N TRP A 4 6.47 -5.94 0.99
CA TRP A 4 6.29 -4.95 2.03
C TRP A 4 5.71 -3.66 1.45
N VAL A 5 4.81 -3.04 2.21
CA VAL A 5 4.29 -1.69 1.98
C VAL A 5 4.55 -0.88 3.23
N LYS A 6 5.17 0.28 3.05
CA LYS A 6 5.34 1.30 4.07
C LYS A 6 4.47 2.50 3.72
N VAL A 7 3.57 2.85 4.63
CA VAL A 7 2.79 4.09 4.57
C VAL A 7 3.36 5.05 5.58
N VAL A 8 3.66 6.27 5.15
CA VAL A 8 4.08 7.34 6.04
C VAL A 8 2.98 8.38 6.08
N PHE A 9 2.51 8.68 7.28
CA PHE A 9 1.42 9.61 7.53
C PHE A 9 1.92 11.06 7.59
N VAL A 10 0.99 12.00 7.46
CA VAL A 10 1.28 13.46 7.53
C VAL A 10 1.83 13.89 8.88
N ASP A 11 1.53 13.14 9.95
CA ASP A 11 2.05 13.33 11.30
C ASP A 11 3.41 12.62 11.54
N ASN A 12 4.02 12.09 10.48
CA ASN A 12 5.25 11.29 10.47
C ASN A 12 5.16 9.93 11.18
N GLN A 13 3.96 9.44 11.52
CA GLN A 13 3.80 8.05 11.90
C GLN A 13 4.04 7.13 10.70
N GLU A 14 4.41 5.88 10.97
CA GLU A 14 4.72 4.90 9.93
C GLU A 14 3.92 3.62 10.18
N LEU A 15 3.26 3.13 9.13
CA LEU A 15 2.64 1.81 9.10
C LEU A 15 3.42 0.93 8.13
N LEU A 16 4.03 -0.14 8.66
CA LEU A 16 4.76 -1.12 7.86
C LEU A 16 4.00 -2.45 7.83
N ILE A 17 3.58 -2.85 6.63
CA ILE A 17 2.95 -4.14 6.35
C ILE A 17 3.98 -4.97 5.60
N LYS A 18 4.40 -6.12 6.16
CA LYS A 18 5.48 -6.95 5.57
C LYS A 18 4.97 -7.99 4.58
N ASP A 19 3.71 -8.37 4.71
CA ASP A 19 3.03 -9.42 3.98
C ASP A 19 1.87 -8.88 3.15
N ALA A 20 2.03 -7.68 2.57
CA ALA A 20 1.02 -7.12 1.68
C ALA A 20 0.90 -7.99 0.42
N VAL A 21 -0.34 -8.27 0.04
CA VAL A 21 -0.71 -9.01 -1.17
C VAL A 21 -1.12 -8.03 -2.27
N SER A 22 -1.76 -6.91 -1.90
CA SER A 22 -2.33 -5.94 -2.83
C SER A 22 -2.42 -4.57 -2.16
N HIS A 23 -2.17 -3.51 -2.93
CA HIS A 23 -2.48 -2.14 -2.56
C HIS A 23 -3.29 -1.51 -3.70
N ARG A 24 -4.46 -0.96 -3.40
CA ARG A 24 -5.35 -0.37 -4.40
C ARG A 24 -5.91 0.96 -3.93
N LEU A 25 -6.04 1.89 -4.87
CA LEU A 25 -6.75 3.14 -4.65
C LEU A 25 -8.26 2.88 -4.77
N SER A 26 -9.07 3.53 -3.94
CA SER A 26 -10.52 3.52 -4.09
C SER A 26 -10.95 4.30 -5.34
N GLU A 27 -12.13 3.99 -5.88
CA GLU A 27 -12.64 4.60 -7.13
C GLU A 27 -12.89 6.10 -6.97
N ASP A 28 -13.36 6.50 -5.79
CA ASP A 28 -13.54 7.88 -5.33
C ASP A 28 -12.22 8.57 -4.92
N GLN A 29 -11.10 7.84 -4.95
CA GLN A 29 -9.76 8.35 -4.61
C GLN A 29 -9.69 8.99 -3.21
N GLU A 30 -10.44 8.45 -2.25
CA GLU A 30 -10.42 8.89 -0.85
C GLU A 30 -9.62 7.93 0.05
N PHE A 31 -9.46 6.67 -0.35
CA PHE A 31 -8.82 5.62 0.45
C PHE A 31 -7.80 4.79 -0.33
N ILE A 32 -6.82 4.25 0.40
CA ILE A 32 -5.97 3.15 -0.05
C ILE A 32 -6.36 1.89 0.73
N TYR A 33 -6.66 0.84 -0.02
CA TYR A 33 -6.85 -0.51 0.49
C TYR A 33 -5.51 -1.23 0.51
N LEU A 34 -5.10 -1.70 1.68
CA LEU A 34 -3.91 -2.53 1.86
C LEU A 34 -4.38 -3.91 2.31
N GLU A 35 -4.25 -4.90 1.43
CA GLU A 35 -4.70 -6.26 1.69
C GLU A 35 -3.50 -7.12 2.08
N SER A 36 -3.59 -7.79 3.23
CA SER A 36 -2.69 -8.86 3.66
C SER A 36 -3.49 -10.17 3.82
N PRO A 37 -2.84 -11.34 3.98
CA PRO A 37 -3.54 -12.59 4.22
C PRO A 37 -4.31 -12.63 5.55
N ARG A 38 -3.97 -11.75 6.49
CA ARG A 38 -4.56 -11.71 7.84
C ARG A 38 -5.64 -10.65 7.97
N GLU A 39 -5.44 -9.51 7.33
CA GLU A 39 -6.26 -8.33 7.52
C GLU A 39 -6.24 -7.40 6.30
N MET A 40 -7.30 -6.62 6.19
CA MET A 40 -7.46 -5.56 5.21
C MET A 40 -7.48 -4.23 5.95
N ILE A 41 -6.53 -3.36 5.62
CA ILE A 41 -6.36 -2.05 6.24
C ILE A 41 -6.83 -0.99 5.27
N LEU A 42 -7.73 -0.13 5.73
CA LEU A 42 -8.23 1.02 4.99
C LEU A 42 -7.54 2.29 5.49
N VAL A 43 -6.85 3.00 4.60
CA VAL A 43 -6.13 4.23 4.97
C VAL A 43 -6.65 5.43 4.17
N PRO A 44 -7.12 6.51 4.82
CA PRO A 44 -7.55 7.72 4.11
C PRO A 44 -6.36 8.44 3.46
N ILE A 45 -6.46 8.76 2.17
CA ILE A 45 -5.36 9.39 1.41
C ILE A 45 -4.96 10.75 1.98
N LYS A 46 -5.93 11.50 2.52
CA LYS A 46 -5.69 12.80 3.16
C LYS A 46 -4.71 12.73 4.34
N GLN A 47 -4.53 11.56 4.94
CA GLN A 47 -3.61 11.33 6.05
C GLN A 47 -2.26 10.77 5.59
N ILE A 48 -2.12 10.39 4.33
CA ILE A 48 -0.90 9.79 3.78
C ILE A 48 0.01 10.89 3.22
N LYS A 49 1.25 10.91 3.69
CA LYS A 49 2.31 11.76 3.14
C LYS A 49 2.94 11.11 1.92
N TYR A 50 3.31 9.84 2.02
CA TYR A 50 3.77 9.03 0.89
C TYR A 50 3.63 7.53 1.20
N LEU A 51 3.61 6.73 0.13
CA LEU A 51 3.64 5.27 0.18
C LEU A 51 4.91 4.77 -0.53
N SER A 52 5.57 3.79 0.07
CA SER A 52 6.72 3.10 -0.48
C SER A 52 6.47 1.59 -0.45
N CYS A 53 6.85 0.88 -1.50
CA CYS A 53 6.67 -0.57 -1.58
C CYS A 53 7.86 -1.21 -2.30
N ASP A 54 7.98 -2.53 -2.17
CA ASP A 54 9.04 -3.27 -2.82
C ASP A 54 9.03 -3.07 -4.35
N ALA A 55 10.20 -2.77 -4.93
CA ALA A 55 10.36 -2.58 -6.36
C ALA A 55 9.99 -3.85 -7.17
N ALA A 56 10.08 -5.04 -6.57
CA ALA A 56 9.69 -6.29 -7.19
C ALA A 56 8.21 -6.37 -7.59
N VAL A 57 7.36 -5.53 -6.98
CA VAL A 57 5.94 -5.39 -7.37
C VAL A 57 5.81 -4.87 -8.80
N PHE A 58 6.71 -3.97 -9.22
CA PHE A 58 6.70 -3.38 -10.55
C PHE A 58 7.43 -4.25 -11.59
N ALA A 59 8.37 -5.08 -11.16
CA ALA A 59 9.14 -5.98 -12.03
C ALA A 59 8.29 -7.09 -12.68
N SER A 60 7.09 -7.36 -12.17
CA SER A 60 6.19 -8.40 -12.70
C SER A 60 5.33 -7.94 -13.88
N LYS A 61 5.36 -6.65 -14.27
CA LYS A 61 4.78 -6.21 -15.54
C LYS A 61 5.71 -6.60 -16.68
N LYS A 62 5.58 -7.83 -17.16
CA LYS A 62 6.02 -8.19 -18.52
C LYS A 62 5.25 -7.27 -19.48
N PRO A 63 5.90 -6.48 -20.35
CA PRO A 63 5.19 -5.80 -21.42
C PRO A 63 4.53 -6.89 -22.28
N ALA A 64 3.21 -6.78 -22.45
CA ALA A 64 2.45 -7.60 -23.38
C ALA A 64 2.75 -7.19 -24.82
#